data_AF-A0A848TRK2-F1
#
_entry.id   AF-A0A848TRK2-F1
#
_cell.length_a   1.000
_cell.length_b   1.000
_cell.length_c   1.000
_cell.angle_alpha   90.00
_cell.angle_beta   90.00
_cell.angle_gamma   90.00
#
_symmetry.space_group_name_H-M   'P 1'
#
loop_
_entity.id
_entity.type
_entity.pdbx_description
1 polymer ?
#
loop_
_entity_poly.entity_id
_entity_poly.type
_entity_poly.pdbx_seq_one_letter_code
_entity_poly.pdbx_strand_id
1 'polypeptide(L)' 'MTEPDPTLRPEPRPEDADRALRPQTLDAFIGQAEARANLAVFIESARRRDQAMDHTLFHGPPGLGKTTLAQIIARELG' A
#
# COMPACT_ATOMS: atom_id res chain seq x y z
N MET A 1 -14.14 -19.07 20.41
CA MET A 1 -14.01 -17.60 20.56
C MET A 1 -12.65 -17.23 20.02
N THR A 2 -12.58 -16.59 18.86
CA THR A 2 -11.32 -16.12 18.29
C THR A 2 -10.87 -14.94 19.14
N GLU A 3 -9.76 -15.07 19.87
CA GLU A 3 -9.16 -13.93 20.55
C GLU A 3 -8.87 -12.85 19.50
N PRO A 4 -9.20 -11.57 19.78
CA PRO A 4 -8.89 -10.50 18.86
C PRO A 4 -7.37 -10.42 18.69
N ASP A 5 -6.93 -10.38 17.44
CA ASP A 5 -5.52 -10.25 17.08
C ASP A 5 -4.95 -9.01 17.78
N PRO A 6 -3.93 -9.14 18.66
CA PRO A 6 -3.40 -8.02 19.45
C PRO A 6 -2.74 -6.94 18.56
N THR A 7 -2.52 -7.23 17.29
CA THR A 7 -2.01 -6.29 16.28
C THR A 7 -3.09 -5.47 15.59
N LEU A 8 -4.38 -5.84 15.72
CA LEU A 8 -5.51 -5.12 15.14
C LEU A 8 -6.21 -4.29 16.24
N ARG A 9 -6.30 -2.97 16.03
CA ARG A 9 -7.00 -2.05 16.94
C ARG A 9 -7.96 -1.14 16.16
N PRO A 10 -9.23 -1.02 16.57
CA PRO A 10 -10.22 -0.22 15.85
C PRO A 10 -10.18 1.29 16.16
N GLU A 11 -9.63 1.71 17.30
CA GLU A 11 -9.62 3.12 17.69
C GLU A 11 -8.47 3.90 17.02
N PRO A 12 -8.75 5.06 16.38
CA PRO A 12 -7.71 5.92 15.82
C PRO A 12 -6.88 6.58 16.94
N ARG A 13 -5.55 6.59 16.79
CA ARG A 13 -4.62 7.26 17.70
C ARG A 13 -4.18 8.62 17.15
N PRO A 14 -3.67 9.53 18.00
CA PRO A 14 -3.10 10.80 17.55
C PRO A 14 -2.00 10.61 16.49
N GLU A 15 -1.16 9.58 16.60
CA GLU A 15 -0.17 9.20 15.58
C GLU A 15 -0.76 8.78 14.22
N ASP A 16 -2.05 8.43 14.11
CA ASP A 16 -2.68 8.21 12.81
C ASP A 16 -2.90 9.54 12.03
N ALA A 17 -2.75 10.69 12.69
CA ALA A 17 -2.77 12.01 12.07
C ALA A 17 -1.51 12.30 11.23
N ASP A 18 -0.43 11.52 11.37
CA ASP A 18 0.78 11.57 10.51
C ASP A 18 0.52 11.11 9.06
N ARG A 19 -0.75 10.98 8.65
CA ARG A 19 -1.16 10.81 7.24
C ARG A 19 -0.45 11.77 6.29
N ALA A 20 -0.11 12.98 6.74
CA ALA A 20 0.65 13.97 5.95
C ALA A 20 2.06 13.50 5.55
N LEU A 21 2.66 12.56 6.27
CA LEU A 21 4.00 12.00 5.98
C LEU A 21 3.96 10.73 5.13
N ARG A 22 2.76 10.25 4.73
CA ARG A 22 2.66 9.04 3.91
C ARG A 22 3.15 9.34 2.49
N PRO A 23 4.07 8.52 1.94
CA PRO A 23 4.52 8.66 0.58
C PRO A 23 3.34 8.56 -0.39
N GLN A 24 3.33 9.45 -1.38
CA GLN A 24 2.24 9.60 -2.35
C GLN A 24 2.57 8.98 -3.70
N THR A 25 3.82 8.56 -3.90
CA THR A 25 4.31 7.92 -5.11
C THR A 25 5.13 6.70 -4.73
N LEU A 26 5.29 5.78 -5.68
CA LEU A 26 6.08 4.57 -5.47
C LEU A 26 7.56 4.91 -5.15
N ASP A 27 8.10 5.94 -5.80
CA ASP A 27 9.47 6.41 -5.60
C ASP A 27 9.70 7.01 -4.20
N ALA A 28 8.69 7.69 -3.65
CA ALA A 28 8.75 8.25 -2.31
C ALA A 28 8.63 7.18 -1.21
N PHE A 29 8.16 5.98 -1.53
CA PHE A 29 8.04 4.88 -0.56
C PHE A 29 9.42 4.30 -0.25
N ILE A 30 9.87 4.38 1.01
CA ILE A 30 11.20 3.91 1.41
C ILE A 30 11.18 2.42 1.81
N GLY A 31 12.18 1.67 1.33
CA GLY A 31 12.28 0.23 1.58
C GLY A 31 11.49 -0.61 0.57
N GLN A 32 11.34 -1.91 0.84
CA GLN A 32 10.55 -2.85 0.00
C GLN A 32 10.91 -2.77 -1.51
N ALA A 33 12.21 -2.71 -1.84
CA ALA A 33 12.67 -2.44 -3.21
C ALA A 33 12.11 -3.41 -4.27
N GLU A 34 12.06 -4.70 -3.94
CA GLU A 34 11.50 -5.73 -4.83
C GLU A 34 10.00 -5.52 -5.06
N ALA A 35 9.23 -5.28 -3.99
CA ALA A 35 7.80 -5.03 -4.11
C ALA A 35 7.52 -3.75 -4.91
N ARG A 36 8.31 -2.69 -4.70
CA ARG A 36 8.22 -1.46 -5.52
C ARG A 36 8.51 -1.76 -7.00
N ALA A 37 9.57 -2.49 -7.32
CA ALA A 37 9.89 -2.82 -8.71
C ALA A 37 8.76 -3.62 -9.38
N ASN A 38 8.20 -4.62 -8.70
CA ASN A 38 7.08 -5.40 -9.23
C ASN A 38 5.83 -4.54 -9.45
N LEU A 39 5.47 -3.71 -8.48
CA LEU A 39 4.31 -2.81 -8.59
C LEU A 39 4.47 -1.81 -9.73
N ALA A 40 5.68 -1.28 -9.95
CA ALA A 40 5.95 -0.38 -11.07
C ALA A 40 5.63 -1.05 -12.42
N VAL A 41 6.05 -2.30 -12.60
CA VAL A 41 5.77 -3.08 -13.83
C VAL A 41 4.27 -3.33 -14.01
N PHE A 42 3.54 -3.67 -12.95
CA PHE A 42 2.09 -3.90 -13.02
C PHE A 42 1.32 -2.63 -13.36
N ILE A 43 1.60 -1.53 -12.66
CA ILE A 43 0.96 -0.23 -12.88
C ILE A 43 1.23 0.24 -14.31
N GLU A 44 2.47 0.16 -14.76
CA GLU A 44 2.84 0.56 -16.12
C GLU A 44 2.14 -0.30 -17.18
N SER A 45 2.08 -1.62 -16.97
CA SER A 45 1.40 -2.54 -17.87
C SER A 45 -0.10 -2.24 -17.98
N ALA A 46 -0.76 -1.97 -16.85
CA ALA A 46 -2.17 -1.61 -16.80
C ALA A 46 -2.44 -0.29 -17.55
N ARG A 47 -1.64 0.75 -17.26
CA ARG A 47 -1.71 2.06 -17.94
C ARG A 47 -1.52 1.93 -19.45
N ARG A 48 -0.51 1.17 -19.90
CA ARG A 48 -0.21 0.98 -21.33
C ARG A 48 -1.33 0.26 -22.09
N ARG A 49 -2.06 -0.63 -21.43
CA ARG A 49 -3.16 -1.40 -22.02
C ARG A 49 -4.51 -0.70 -21.93
N ASP A 50 -4.60 0.41 -21.19
CA ASP A 50 -5.87 1.05 -20.81
C ASP A 50 -6.85 0.05 -20.17
N GLN A 51 -6.33 -0.78 -19.26
CA GLN A 51 -7.07 -1.83 -18.57
C GLN A 51 -6.85 -1.77 -17.07
N ALA A 52 -7.75 -2.40 -16.31
CA ALA A 52 -7.56 -2.57 -14.89
C ALA A 52 -6.27 -3.35 -14.58
N MET A 53 -5.60 -2.97 -13.49
CA MET A 53 -4.45 -3.71 -12.98
C MET A 53 -4.90 -5.08 -12.43
N ASP A 54 -4.02 -6.09 -12.58
CA ASP A 54 -4.24 -7.41 -12.02
C ASP A 54 -4.40 -7.36 -10.48
N HIS A 55 -5.13 -8.34 -9.94
CA HIS A 55 -5.40 -8.42 -8.50
C HIS A 55 -4.10 -8.53 -7.69
N THR A 56 -4.02 -7.74 -6.61
CA THR A 56 -2.86 -7.69 -5.72
C THR A 56 -3.28 -7.94 -4.28
N LEU A 57 -2.55 -8.82 -3.57
CA LEU A 57 -2.74 -9.11 -2.15
C LEU A 57 -1.51 -8.65 -1.36
N PHE A 58 -1.73 -7.75 -0.39
CA PHE A 58 -0.70 -7.37 0.57
C PHE A 58 -0.83 -8.19 1.85
N HIS A 59 0.20 -8.96 2.19
CA HIS A 59 0.26 -9.72 3.44
C HIS A 59 1.51 -9.38 4.24
N GLY A 60 1.43 -9.53 5.56
CA GLY A 60 2.58 -9.36 6.46
C GLY A 60 2.24 -8.59 7.75
N PRO A 61 3.20 -8.52 8.69
CA PRO A 61 3.06 -7.82 9.98
C PRO A 61 2.55 -6.36 9.88
N PRO A 62 1.98 -5.81 10.97
CA PRO A 62 1.63 -4.39 11.03
C PRO A 62 2.85 -3.49 10.77
N GLY A 63 2.63 -2.29 10.22
CA GLY A 63 3.70 -1.29 10.01
C GLY A 63 4.49 -1.40 8.70
N LEU A 64 4.29 -2.43 7.88
CA LEU A 64 5.03 -2.61 6.60
C LEU A 64 4.52 -1.76 5.42
N GLY A 65 3.62 -0.80 5.66
CA GLY A 65 3.16 0.11 4.60
C GLY A 65 2.12 -0.47 3.63
N LYS A 66 1.48 -1.60 3.93
CA LYS A 66 0.44 -2.25 3.08
C LYS A 66 -0.67 -1.28 2.64
N THR A 67 -1.26 -0.55 3.59
CA THR A 67 -2.31 0.45 3.30
C THR A 67 -1.77 1.62 2.48
N THR A 68 -0.52 2.02 2.71
CA THR A 68 0.13 3.09 1.96
C THR A 68 0.39 2.67 0.51
N LEU A 69 0.87 1.44 0.27
CA LEU A 69 1.06 0.90 -1.08
C LEU A 69 -0.27 0.82 -1.85
N ALA A 70 -1.34 0.37 -1.21
CA ALA A 70 -2.68 0.36 -1.82
C ALA A 70 -3.14 1.77 -2.23
N GLN A 71 -2.89 2.78 -1.39
CA GLN A 71 -3.22 4.19 -1.70
C GLN A 71 -2.37 4.73 -2.87
N ILE A 72 -1.08 4.41 -2.91
CA ILE A 72 -0.19 4.77 -4.02
C ILE A 72 -0.69 4.15 -5.33
N ILE A 73 -1.03 2.85 -5.34
CA ILE A 73 -1.54 2.16 -6.53
C ILE A 73 -2.82 2.81 -7.05
N ALA A 74 -3.78 3.11 -6.15
CA ALA A 74 -5.01 3.79 -6.53
C ALA A 74 -4.71 5.14 -7.20
N ARG A 75 -3.81 5.93 -6.60
CA ARG A 75 -3.41 7.24 -7.13
C ARG A 75 -2.69 7.17 -8.47
N GLU A 76 -1.88 6.14 -8.70
CA GLU A 76 -1.18 5.96 -9.96
C GLU A 76 -2.14 5.48 -11.08
N LEU A 77 -3.15 4.68 -10.78
CA LEU A 77 -4.06 4.17 -11.81
C LEU A 77 -5.16 5.15 -12.22
N GLY A 78 -5.49 6.15 -11.40
CA GLY A 78 -6.49 7.18 -11.70
C GLY A 78 -7.15 7.74 -10.44
#